data_AF-A0A2N2JJR4-F1
#
_entry.id   AF-A0A2N2JJR4-F1
#
_cell.length_a   1.000
_cell.length_b   1.000
_cell.length_c   1.000
_cell.angle_alpha   90.00
_cell.angle_beta   90.00
_cell.angle_gamma   90.00
#
_symmetry.space_group_name_H-M   'P 1'
#
loop_
_entity.id
_entity.type
_entity.pdbx_description
1 polymer ?
#
loop_
_entity_poly.entity_id
_entity_poly.type
_entity_poly.pdbx_seq_one_letter_code
_entity_poly.pdbx_strand_id
1 'polypeptide(L)'
;MRWLERFALRAVMPAGGALPGIEATNLDAFLDRFHREGPAAFRIGLVAGGALILASPVLTLRRPVPASWLTPEQLDQHVQRLAYHPLYPVRQSLFLVKMIAGMCWGADPAIRATLGVTPLGPDPGTWRGDAARSPEPPKLGERVISLDAFRRWAAARR
;
A
#
# COMPACT_ATOMS: atom_id res chain seq x y z
N MET A 1 1.88 -0.83 21.51
CA MET A 1 2.20 -0.46 20.12
C MET A 1 1.07 -0.76 19.15
N ARG A 2 0.51 -1.98 19.14
CA ARG A 2 -0.55 -2.36 18.17
C ARG A 2 -1.74 -1.41 18.07
N TRP A 3 -2.18 -0.83 19.18
CA TRP A 3 -3.23 0.18 19.16
C TRP A 3 -2.91 1.36 18.23
N LEU A 4 -1.69 1.89 18.29
CA LEU A 4 -1.24 3.02 17.48
C LEU A 4 -1.20 2.67 15.99
N GLU A 5 -0.70 1.47 15.67
CA GLU A 5 -0.60 0.98 14.30
C GLU A 5 -1.99 0.79 13.69
N ARG A 6 -2.90 0.14 14.41
CA ARG A 6 -4.31 0.01 13.99
C ARG A 6 -4.96 1.36 13.79
N PHE A 7 -4.80 2.27 14.75
CA PHE A 7 -5.34 3.62 14.66
C PHE A 7 -4.83 4.33 13.40
N ALA A 8 -3.53 4.32 13.15
CA ALA A 8 -2.92 4.97 12.01
C ALA A 8 -3.39 4.36 10.68
N LEU A 9 -3.42 3.04 10.57
CA LEU A 9 -3.85 2.35 9.36
C LEU A 9 -5.35 2.61 9.06
N ARG A 10 -6.20 2.58 10.09
CA ARG A 10 -7.63 2.93 9.98
C ARG A 10 -7.83 4.38 9.58
N ALA A 11 -7.06 5.31 10.16
CA ALA A 11 -7.15 6.73 9.83
C ALA A 11 -6.80 6.99 8.36
N VAL A 12 -5.81 6.29 7.82
CA VAL A 12 -5.36 6.46 6.43
C VAL A 12 -6.25 5.74 5.40
N MET A 13 -6.97 4.71 5.84
CA MET A 13 -7.84 3.90 5.00
C MET A 13 -9.20 3.63 5.68
N PRO A 14 -10.00 4.68 5.87
CA PRO A 14 -11.33 4.56 6.46
C PRO A 14 -12.30 3.87 5.49
N ALA A 15 -13.44 3.41 6.01
CA ALA A 15 -14.54 2.98 5.15
C ALA A 15 -15.16 4.21 4.48
N GLY A 16 -15.51 4.10 3.20
CA GLY A 16 -16.04 5.24 2.45
C GLY A 16 -16.83 4.82 1.22
N GLY A 17 -18.05 5.34 1.09
CA GLY A 17 -18.93 5.05 -0.03
C GLY A 17 -19.22 3.55 -0.16
N ALA A 18 -18.96 2.99 -1.33
CA ALA A 18 -19.16 1.57 -1.62
C ALA A 18 -17.96 0.67 -1.22
N LEU A 19 -16.83 1.24 -0.79
CA LEU A 19 -15.61 0.49 -0.50
C LEU A 19 -15.45 0.26 1.00
N PRO A 20 -15.18 -0.99 1.42
CA PRO A 20 -14.90 -1.29 2.82
C PRO A 20 -13.58 -0.65 3.26
N GLY A 21 -13.50 -0.19 4.50
CA GLY A 21 -12.24 0.29 5.09
C GLY A 21 -11.32 -0.86 5.48
N ILE A 22 -10.12 -0.54 5.95
CA ILE A 22 -9.13 -1.57 6.36
C ILE A 22 -9.59 -2.45 7.53
N GLU A 23 -10.48 -1.94 8.39
CA GLU A 23 -11.06 -2.72 9.51
C GLU A 23 -11.94 -3.88 9.04
N ALA A 24 -12.40 -3.88 7.78
CA ALA A 24 -13.12 -5.02 7.20
C ALA A 24 -12.21 -6.18 6.78
N THR A 25 -10.89 -5.97 6.81
CA THR A 25 -9.88 -6.98 6.45
C THR A 25 -9.32 -7.66 7.70
N ASN A 26 -8.55 -8.75 7.53
CA ASN A 26 -7.87 -9.41 8.64
C ASN A 26 -6.60 -8.65 9.09
N LEU A 27 -6.81 -7.43 9.60
CA LEU A 27 -5.75 -6.50 9.98
C LEU A 27 -4.82 -7.04 11.08
N ASP A 28 -5.35 -7.79 12.05
CA ASP A 28 -4.53 -8.37 13.12
C ASP A 28 -3.56 -9.42 12.58
N ALA A 29 -4.04 -10.36 11.77
CA ALA A 29 -3.18 -11.36 11.16
C ALA A 29 -2.14 -10.74 10.23
N PHE A 30 -2.50 -9.66 9.53
CA PHE A 30 -1.54 -8.89 8.74
C PHE A 30 -0.45 -8.28 9.62
N LEU A 31 -0.82 -7.61 10.72
CA LEU A 31 0.15 -6.99 11.64
C LEU A 31 1.03 -8.04 12.32
N ASP A 32 0.49 -9.20 12.70
CA ASP A 32 1.25 -10.34 13.22
C ASP A 32 2.34 -10.77 12.24
N ARG A 33 1.95 -11.00 10.99
CA ARG A 33 2.87 -11.40 9.93
C ARG A 33 3.88 -10.30 9.64
N PHE A 34 3.43 -9.05 9.54
CA PHE A 34 4.28 -7.90 9.28
C PHE A 34 5.34 -7.70 10.38
N HIS A 35 5.01 -7.94 11.64
CA HIS A 35 5.98 -7.85 12.74
C HIS A 35 6.97 -9.02 12.77
N ARG A 36 6.54 -10.20 12.33
CA ARG A 36 7.37 -11.41 12.27
C ARG A 36 8.33 -11.42 11.08
N GLU A 37 7.86 -11.00 9.91
CA GLU A 37 8.56 -11.17 8.62
C GLU A 37 9.03 -9.85 8.02
N GLY A 38 8.43 -8.72 8.42
CA GLY A 38 8.71 -7.42 7.85
C GLY A 38 10.09 -6.86 8.24
N PRO A 39 10.76 -6.12 7.33
CA PRO A 39 12.02 -5.45 7.65
C PRO A 39 11.89 -4.52 8.87
N ALA A 40 12.92 -4.47 9.73
CA ALA A 40 12.92 -3.62 10.92
C ALA A 40 12.63 -2.13 10.61
N ALA A 41 13.19 -1.62 9.50
CA ALA A 41 12.95 -0.25 9.05
C ALA A 41 11.47 0.04 8.78
N PHE A 42 10.73 -0.91 8.21
CA PHE A 42 9.29 -0.75 7.93
C PHE A 42 8.48 -0.77 9.22
N ARG A 43 8.84 -1.63 10.18
CA ARG A 43 8.19 -1.69 11.51
C ARG A 43 8.39 -0.39 12.28
N ILE A 44 9.63 0.10 12.33
CA ILE A 44 9.96 1.40 12.94
C ILE A 44 9.22 2.53 12.23
N GLY A 45 9.22 2.52 10.89
CA GLY A 45 8.55 3.53 10.08
C GLY A 45 7.03 3.54 10.27
N LEU A 46 6.39 2.39 10.47
CA LEU A 46 4.96 2.30 10.78
C LEU A 46 4.64 2.94 12.14
N VAL A 47 5.43 2.59 13.18
CA VAL A 47 5.26 3.16 14.53
C VAL A 47 5.53 4.66 14.52
N ALA A 48 6.61 5.11 13.87
CA ALA A 48 6.97 6.52 13.76
C ALA A 48 5.92 7.32 12.97
N GLY A 49 5.44 6.78 11.85
CA GLY A 49 4.37 7.38 11.05
C GLY A 49 3.04 7.45 11.81
N GLY A 50 2.69 6.41 12.56
CA GLY A 50 1.52 6.42 13.43
C GLY A 50 1.62 7.44 14.55
N ALA A 51 2.79 7.55 15.21
CA ALA A 51 3.03 8.55 16.24
C ALA A 51 2.95 9.98 15.66
N LEU A 52 3.48 10.18 14.46
CA LEU A 52 3.36 11.45 13.74
C LEU A 52 1.89 11.78 13.47
N ILE A 53 1.10 10.85 12.94
CA ILE A 53 -0.34 11.06 12.72
C ILE A 53 -1.02 11.41 14.05
N LEU A 54 -0.70 10.71 15.14
CA LEU A 54 -1.31 10.96 16.44
C LEU A 54 -1.00 12.37 16.99
N ALA A 55 0.24 12.85 16.82
CA ALA A 55 0.71 14.11 17.41
C ALA A 55 0.54 15.34 16.50
N SER A 56 0.37 15.14 15.18
CA SER A 56 0.32 16.23 14.20
C SER A 56 -1.00 17.00 14.03
N PRO A 57 -2.13 16.76 14.74
CA PRO A 57 -3.28 17.67 14.70
C PRO A 57 -2.94 19.13 15.07
N VAL A 58 -1.89 19.34 15.88
CA VAL A 58 -1.39 20.67 16.20
C VAL A 58 -0.86 21.40 14.95
N LEU A 59 -0.25 20.68 14.02
CA LEU A 59 0.30 21.22 12.78
C LEU A 59 -0.76 21.37 11.68
N THR A 60 -1.76 20.49 11.64
CA THR A 60 -2.74 20.43 10.55
C THR A 60 -4.06 21.15 10.86
N LEU A 61 -4.62 20.93 12.06
CA LEU A 61 -5.90 21.49 12.49
C LEU A 61 -5.73 22.66 13.46
N ARG A 62 -4.50 22.97 13.88
CA ARG A 62 -4.16 23.95 14.92
C ARG A 62 -4.86 23.67 16.26
N ARG A 63 -5.06 22.38 16.57
CA ARG A 63 -5.66 21.93 17.83
C ARG A 63 -4.65 21.14 18.65
N PRO A 64 -4.45 21.47 19.94
CA PRO A 64 -3.51 20.77 20.81
C PRO A 64 -4.14 19.48 21.38
N VAL A 65 -4.80 18.68 20.55
CA VAL A 65 -5.42 17.41 20.94
C VAL A 65 -4.81 16.27 20.11
N PRO A 66 -4.65 15.07 20.68
CA PRO A 66 -4.20 13.92 19.91
C PRO A 66 -5.23 13.54 18.85
N ALA A 67 -4.78 12.95 17.74
CA ALA A 67 -5.67 12.60 16.62
C ALA A 67 -6.76 11.59 17.02
N SER A 68 -6.51 10.80 18.07
CA SER A 68 -7.47 9.84 18.63
C SER A 68 -8.70 10.49 19.28
N TRP A 69 -8.66 11.79 19.55
CA TRP A 69 -9.80 12.55 20.11
C TRP A 69 -10.56 13.36 19.06
N LEU A 70 -10.14 13.29 17.80
CA LEU A 70 -10.82 13.96 16.70
C LEU A 70 -12.10 13.21 16.31
N THR A 71 -13.10 13.93 15.82
CA THR A 71 -14.26 13.30 15.17
C THR A 71 -13.82 12.63 13.86
N PRO A 72 -14.58 11.66 13.31
CA PRO A 72 -14.25 11.00 12.05
C PRO A 72 -13.98 11.99 10.90
N GLU A 73 -14.78 13.06 10.80
CA GLU A 73 -14.65 14.09 9.76
C GLU A 73 -13.39 14.93 9.96
N GLN A 74 -13.05 15.25 11.22
CA GLN A 74 -11.82 15.97 11.55
C GLN A 74 -10.58 15.12 11.30
N LEU A 75 -10.67 13.81 11.56
CA LEU A 75 -9.60 12.86 11.30
C LEU A 75 -9.35 12.72 9.80
N ASP A 76 -10.40 12.64 8.98
CA ASP A 76 -10.28 12.61 7.53
C ASP A 76 -9.64 13.90 6.99
N GLN A 77 -10.15 15.06 7.43
CA GLN A 77 -9.55 16.36 7.10
C GLN A 77 -8.08 16.45 7.54
N HIS A 78 -7.75 15.92 8.72
CA HIS A 78 -6.40 15.89 9.22
C HIS A 78 -5.47 15.07 8.32
N VAL A 79 -5.88 13.85 7.96
CA VAL A 79 -5.12 12.96 7.07
C VAL A 79 -4.95 13.58 5.68
N GLN A 80 -6.00 14.21 5.16
CA GLN A 80 -5.93 14.95 3.90
C GLN A 80 -4.89 16.08 3.98
N ARG A 81 -4.85 16.86 5.06
CA ARG A 81 -3.84 17.91 5.25
C ARG A 81 -2.42 17.37 5.39
N LEU A 82 -2.24 16.21 6.02
CA LEU A 82 -0.92 15.55 6.07
C LEU A 82 -0.44 15.15 4.67
N ALA A 83 -1.34 14.71 3.79
CA ALA A 83 -0.99 14.28 2.43
C ALA A 83 -0.43 15.42 1.57
N TYR A 84 -0.89 16.66 1.83
CA TYR A 84 -0.44 17.86 1.13
C TYR A 84 0.47 18.76 1.97
N HIS A 85 0.99 18.26 3.10
CA HIS A 85 1.82 19.06 3.99
C HIS A 85 3.11 19.53 3.30
N PRO A 86 3.57 20.79 3.50
CA PRO A 86 4.76 21.32 2.82
C PRO A 86 6.04 20.59 3.21
N LEU A 87 6.14 20.12 4.45
CA LEU A 87 7.30 19.36 4.92
C LEU A 87 7.31 17.95 4.31
N TYR A 88 8.31 17.68 3.47
CA TYR A 88 8.48 16.38 2.82
C TYR A 88 8.49 15.19 3.78
N PRO A 89 9.20 15.21 4.93
CA PRO A 89 9.21 14.08 5.85
C PRO A 89 7.82 13.72 6.40
N VAL A 90 6.95 14.72 6.59
CA VAL A 90 5.56 14.51 7.05
C VAL A 90 4.77 13.77 5.98
N ARG A 91 4.82 14.25 4.74
CA ARG A 91 4.13 13.62 3.61
C ARG A 91 4.66 12.21 3.34
N GLN A 92 5.98 12.03 3.39
CA GLN A 92 6.63 10.74 3.19
C GLN A 92 6.24 9.73 4.28
N SER A 93 6.12 10.18 5.53
CA SER A 93 5.66 9.33 6.64
C SER A 93 4.22 8.86 6.43
N LEU A 94 3.33 9.77 5.99
CA LEU A 94 1.95 9.39 5.65
C LEU A 94 1.92 8.38 4.48
N PHE A 95 2.72 8.62 3.44
CA PHE A 95 2.80 7.71 2.29
C PHE A 95 3.25 6.32 2.71
N LEU A 96 4.25 6.21 3.59
CA LEU A 96 4.71 4.93 4.13
C LEU A 96 3.58 4.18 4.84
N VAL A 97 2.84 4.85 5.74
CA VAL A 97 1.69 4.25 6.44
C VAL A 97 0.61 3.82 5.43
N LYS A 98 0.31 4.67 4.44
CA LYS A 98 -0.68 4.37 3.38
C LYS A 98 -0.29 3.18 2.53
N MET A 99 0.98 3.06 2.20
CA MET A 99 1.50 1.94 1.44
C MET A 99 1.34 0.63 2.22
N ILE A 100 1.69 0.61 3.51
CA ILE A 100 1.50 -0.57 4.38
C ILE A 100 0.00 -0.92 4.51
N ALA A 101 -0.87 0.09 4.69
CA ALA A 101 -2.32 -0.11 4.69
C ALA A 101 -2.79 -0.73 3.37
N GLY A 102 -2.28 -0.25 2.24
CA GLY A 102 -2.61 -0.75 0.91
C GLY A 102 -2.16 -2.19 0.68
N MET A 103 -1.04 -2.62 1.26
CA MET A 103 -0.60 -4.02 1.21
C MET A 103 -1.59 -4.95 1.92
N CYS A 104 -2.12 -4.54 3.08
CA CYS A 104 -3.14 -5.30 3.81
C CYS A 104 -4.47 -5.33 3.03
N TRP A 105 -4.96 -4.14 2.66
CA TRP A 105 -6.27 -3.98 2.03
C TRP A 105 -6.35 -4.57 0.62
N GLY A 106 -5.33 -4.33 -0.21
CA GLY A 106 -5.30 -4.82 -1.59
C GLY A 106 -5.04 -6.32 -1.73
N ALA A 107 -4.59 -6.98 -0.65
CA ALA A 107 -4.40 -8.42 -0.61
C ALA A 107 -5.68 -9.18 -0.21
N ASP A 108 -6.64 -8.51 0.42
CA ASP A 108 -7.86 -9.14 0.92
C ASP A 108 -8.78 -9.61 -0.23
N PRO A 109 -9.22 -10.88 -0.24
CA PRO A 109 -10.00 -11.43 -1.35
C PRO A 109 -11.40 -10.81 -1.45
N ALA A 110 -12.02 -10.39 -0.34
CA ALA A 110 -13.33 -9.76 -0.36
C ALA A 110 -13.24 -8.37 -0.98
N ILE A 111 -12.22 -7.60 -0.61
CA ILE A 111 -11.94 -6.31 -1.24
C ILE A 111 -11.70 -6.46 -2.74
N ARG A 112 -10.85 -7.42 -3.14
CA ARG A 112 -10.56 -7.65 -4.57
C ARG A 112 -11.81 -8.06 -5.35
N ALA A 113 -12.68 -8.87 -4.75
CA ALA A 113 -13.97 -9.22 -5.34
C ALA A 113 -14.86 -7.98 -5.55
N THR A 114 -14.92 -7.04 -4.59
CA THR A 114 -15.67 -5.78 -4.78
C THR A 114 -15.13 -4.91 -5.91
N LEU A 115 -13.83 -5.03 -6.23
CA LEU A 115 -13.18 -4.33 -7.33
C LEU A 115 -13.23 -5.09 -8.67
N GLY A 116 -13.81 -6.30 -8.71
CA GLY A 116 -13.80 -7.15 -9.89
C GLY A 116 -12.42 -7.69 -10.26
N VAL A 117 -11.49 -7.73 -9.30
CA VAL A 117 -10.11 -8.19 -9.51
C VAL A 117 -9.94 -9.61 -9.00
N THR A 118 -9.26 -10.47 -9.76
CA THR A 118 -8.97 -11.85 -9.36
C THR A 118 -8.22 -11.89 -8.02
N PRO A 119 -8.62 -12.75 -7.07
CA PRO A 119 -7.89 -12.94 -5.82
C PRO A 119 -6.42 -13.29 -6.06
N LEU A 120 -5.55 -12.87 -5.14
CA LEU A 120 -4.16 -13.32 -5.18
C LEU A 120 -4.09 -14.82 -4.89
N GLY A 121 -3.18 -15.52 -5.58
CA GLY A 121 -2.87 -16.91 -5.25
C GLY A 121 -2.25 -17.02 -3.86
N PRO A 122 -2.14 -18.25 -3.32
CA PRO A 122 -1.45 -18.47 -2.06
C PRO A 122 -0.02 -17.94 -2.10
N ASP A 123 0.43 -17.37 -0.99
CA ASP A 123 1.80 -16.88 -0.84
C ASP A 123 2.78 -18.05 -1.08
N PRO A 124 3.70 -17.94 -2.06
CA PRO A 124 4.66 -19.00 -2.35
C PRO A 124 5.67 -19.22 -1.22
N GLY A 125 5.69 -18.37 -0.17
CA GLY A 125 6.55 -18.51 1.00
C GLY A 125 8.05 -18.38 0.70
N THR A 126 8.38 -18.05 -0.55
CA THR A 126 9.72 -17.99 -1.10
C THR A 126 9.84 -16.70 -1.92
N TRP A 127 10.56 -15.71 -1.39
CA TRP A 127 10.83 -14.44 -2.07
C TRP A 127 11.63 -14.64 -3.37
N ARG A 128 12.43 -15.71 -3.42
CA ARG A 128 12.98 -16.30 -4.64
C ARG A 128 12.31 -17.65 -4.77
N GLY A 129 11.26 -17.75 -5.57
CA GLY A 129 10.74 -19.04 -5.97
C GLY A 129 11.89 -19.89 -6.50
N ASP A 130 11.78 -21.21 -6.34
CA ASP A 130 12.58 -22.17 -7.08
C ASP A 130 12.71 -21.70 -8.53
N ALA A 131 13.88 -21.16 -8.90
CA ALA A 131 14.24 -20.89 -10.30
C ALA A 131 14.36 -22.20 -11.12
N ALA A 132 13.80 -23.30 -10.62
CA ALA A 132 13.76 -24.62 -11.22
C ALA A 132 12.41 -24.93 -11.90
N ARG A 133 11.38 -24.07 -11.83
CA ARG A 133 10.06 -24.40 -12.40
C ARG A 133 9.31 -23.28 -13.11
N SER A 134 9.94 -22.15 -13.41
CA SER A 134 9.47 -21.31 -14.51
C SER A 134 10.03 -21.89 -15.81
N PRO A 135 9.22 -22.18 -16.85
CA PRO A 135 9.78 -22.47 -18.16
C PRO A 135 10.72 -21.31 -18.52
N GLU A 136 11.93 -21.66 -18.97
CA GLU A 136 12.96 -20.69 -19.37
C GLU A 136 12.28 -19.60 -20.22
N PRO A 137 12.42 -18.30 -19.88
CA PRO A 137 11.92 -17.26 -20.76
C PRO A 137 12.54 -17.51 -22.15
N PRO A 138 11.76 -17.47 -23.24
CA PRO A 138 12.32 -17.71 -24.57
C PRO A 138 13.54 -16.81 -24.74
N LYS A 139 14.67 -17.41 -25.10
CA LYS A 139 15.95 -16.70 -25.21
C LYS A 139 15.71 -15.44 -26.04
N LEU A 140 16.15 -14.30 -25.50
CA LEU A 140 16.00 -12.98 -26.10
C LEU A 140 16.77 -12.96 -27.44
N GLY A 141 16.13 -13.47 -28.48
CA GLY A 141 16.75 -13.87 -29.74
C GLY A 141 15.78 -14.66 -30.63
N GLU A 142 14.80 -15.37 -30.07
CA GLU A 142 13.84 -16.16 -30.86
C GLU A 142 12.58 -15.39 -31.30
N ARG A 143 12.32 -14.20 -30.75
CA ARG A 143 11.25 -13.31 -31.22
C ARG A 143 11.66 -11.84 -31.27
N VAL A 144 12.89 -11.57 -31.69
CA VAL A 144 13.17 -10.24 -32.25
C VAL A 144 12.46 -10.23 -33.59
N ILE A 145 11.50 -9.32 -33.76
CA ILE A 145 10.94 -8.98 -35.07
C ILE A 145 12.13 -8.82 -36.01
N SER A 146 12.32 -9.75 -36.93
CA SER A 146 13.39 -9.67 -37.92
C SER A 146 13.35 -8.27 -38.51
N LEU A 147 14.49 -7.57 -38.52
CA LEU A 147 14.62 -6.25 -39.11
C LEU A 147 14.08 -6.23 -40.56
N ASP A 148 14.14 -7.37 -41.25
CA ASP A 148 13.56 -7.55 -42.58
C ASP A 148 12.03 -7.64 -42.56
N ALA A 149 11.43 -8.24 -41.53
CA ALA A 149 9.98 -8.20 -41.32
C ALA A 149 9.48 -6.77 -41.05
N PHE A 150 10.20 -5.99 -40.23
CA PHE A 150 9.88 -4.58 -40.00
C PHE A 150 10.06 -3.73 -41.26
N ARG A 151 11.16 -3.91 -42.00
CA ARG A 151 11.42 -3.19 -43.27
C ARG A 151 10.37 -3.52 -44.34
N ARG A 152 9.95 -4.78 -44.47
CA ARG A 152 8.88 -5.18 -45.40
C ARG A 152 7.53 -4.55 -45.04
N TRP A 153 7.18 -4.52 -43.75
CA TRP A 153 5.97 -3.85 -43.29
C TRP A 153 5.99 -2.34 -43.57
N ALA A 154 7.13 -1.68 -43.36
CA ALA A 154 7.29 -0.25 -43.61
C ALA A 154 7.24 0.10 -45.11
N ALA A 155 7.76 -0.78 -45.98
CA ALA A 155 7.72 -0.58 -47.43
C ALA A 155 6.31 -0.77 -48.01
N ALA A 156 5.47 -1.63 -47.43
CA ALA A 156 4.11 -1.87 -47.88
C ALA A 156 3.09 -0.76 -47.51
N ARG A 157 3.53 0.27 -46.78
CA ARG A 157 2.69 1.42 -46.37
C ARG A 157 3.05 2.74 -47.08
N ARG A 158 3.88 2.70 -48.12
CA ARG A 158 4.09 3.82 -49.06
C ARG A 158 3.38 3.51 -50.37
#